data_AF-A0A183T464-F1
#
_entry.id   AF-A0A183T464-F1
#
_cell.length_a   1.000
_cell.length_b   1.000
_cell.length_c   1.000
_cell.angle_alpha   90.00
_cell.angle_beta   90.00
_cell.angle_gamma   90.00
#
_symmetry.space_group_name_H-M   'P 1'
#
loop_
_entity.id
_entity.type
_entity.pdbx_description
1 polymer ?
#
loop_
_entity_poly.entity_id
_entity_poly.type
_entity_poly.pdbx_seq_one_letter_code
_entity_poly.pdbx_strand_id
1 'polypeptide(L)'
;MLTHLLRFINPSLSIMICGHLSREELDAASLANSVINVLGLSIDMGFSTASETLFCQTYGSKKRKLMGLLLQRALLIMTMLFGILACIHINIESILLLIGQNPIISSLTAEYITYILPGLFVRIPLRIDFSLILLFQNAFATA
;
A
#
# COMPACT_ATOMS: atom_id res chain seq x y z
N MET A 1 -15.79 -9.79 2.15
CA MET A 1 -15.11 -11.11 2.05
C MET A 1 -14.66 -11.40 0.61
N LEU A 2 -15.54 -11.33 -0.39
CA LEU A 2 -15.18 -11.55 -1.81
C LEU A 2 -14.08 -10.60 -2.32
N THR A 3 -14.15 -9.32 -1.97
CA THR A 3 -13.13 -8.32 -2.33
C THR A 3 -11.75 -8.61 -1.75
N HIS A 4 -11.68 -9.17 -0.53
CA HIS A 4 -10.40 -9.55 0.08
C HIS A 4 -9.78 -10.76 -0.62
N LEU A 5 -10.60 -11.74 -0.99
CA LEU A 5 -10.16 -12.92 -1.76
C LEU A 5 -9.62 -12.53 -3.13
N LEU A 6 -10.36 -11.71 -3.88
CA LEU A 6 -9.93 -11.23 -5.21
C LEU A 6 -8.62 -10.44 -5.15
N ARG A 7 -8.39 -9.70 -4.06
CA ARG A 7 -7.16 -8.91 -3.86
C ARG A 7 -5.94 -9.79 -3.62
N PHE A 8 -6.11 -10.96 -3.00
CA PHE A 8 -5.03 -11.90 -2.71
C PHE A 8 -4.66 -12.78 -3.93
N ILE A 9 -5.66 -13.14 -4.73
CA ILE A 9 -5.49 -13.99 -5.91
C ILE A 9 -4.73 -13.27 -7.04
N ASN A 10 -4.93 -11.96 -7.20
CA ASN A 10 -4.35 -11.18 -8.30
C ASN A 10 -2.80 -11.20 -8.37
N PRO A 11 -2.04 -10.90 -7.29
CA PRO A 11 -0.57 -11.03 -7.33
C PRO A 11 -0.12 -12.50 -7.42
N SER A 12 -0.88 -13.43 -6.81
CA SER A 12 -0.53 -14.86 -6.79
C SER A 12 -0.57 -15.50 -8.19
N LEU A 13 -1.55 -15.12 -9.02
CA LEU A 13 -1.64 -15.57 -10.42
C LEU A 13 -0.49 -15.03 -11.27
N SER A 14 -0.06 -13.78 -11.04
CA SER A 14 1.05 -13.18 -11.79
C SER A 14 2.37 -13.91 -11.53
N ILE A 15 2.62 -14.28 -10.27
CA ILE A 15 3.80 -15.07 -9.87
C ILE A 15 3.75 -16.48 -10.48
N MET A 16 2.57 -17.11 -10.50
CA MET A 16 2.39 -18.46 -11.07
C MET A 16 2.66 -18.51 -12.59
N ILE A 17 2.36 -17.42 -13.31
CA ILE A 17 2.67 -17.30 -14.74
C ILE A 17 4.18 -17.04 -14.95
N CYS A 18 4.81 -16.19 -14.13
CA CYS A 18 6.26 -15.94 -14.18
C CYS A 18 7.10 -17.18 -13.83
N GLY A 19 6.55 -18.11 -13.03
CA GLY A 19 7.22 -19.38 -12.68
C GLY A 19 7.51 -20.31 -13.87
N HIS A 20 6.89 -20.09 -15.04
CA HIS A 20 7.21 -20.84 -16.26
C HIS A 20 8.39 -20.25 -17.06
N LEU A 21 8.90 -19.07 -16.68
CA LEU A 21 9.75 -18.25 -17.54
C LEU A 21 11.25 -18.31 -17.17
N SER A 22 11.61 -18.51 -15.88
CA SER A 22 12.94 -18.93 -15.36
C SER A 22 12.96 -19.02 -13.82
N ARG A 23 13.91 -19.77 -13.20
CA ARG A 23 14.06 -19.82 -11.72
C ARG A 23 14.43 -18.47 -11.11
N GLU A 24 15.31 -17.72 -11.76
CA GLU A 24 15.78 -16.40 -11.29
C GLU A 24 14.66 -15.35 -11.32
N GLU A 25 13.80 -15.40 -12.34
CA GLU A 25 12.63 -14.51 -12.45
C GLU A 25 11.56 -14.82 -11.40
N LEU A 26 11.35 -16.11 -11.07
CA LEU A 26 10.42 -16.51 -10.02
C LEU A 26 10.87 -16.01 -8.65
N ASP A 27 12.15 -16.17 -8.32
CA ASP A 27 12.72 -15.69 -7.06
C ASP A 27 12.65 -14.16 -6.98
N ALA A 28 12.97 -13.47 -8.07
CA ALA A 28 12.88 -12.02 -8.15
C ALA A 28 11.44 -11.49 -7.97
N ALA A 29 10.45 -12.14 -8.60
CA ALA A 29 9.04 -11.78 -8.49
C ALA A 29 8.47 -12.07 -7.09
N SER A 30 8.88 -13.18 -6.47
CA SER A 30 8.49 -13.53 -5.10
C SER A 30 9.04 -12.51 -4.08
N LEU A 31 10.31 -12.13 -4.25
CA LEU A 31 10.95 -11.12 -3.42
C LEU A 31 10.30 -9.75 -3.60
N ALA A 32 10.05 -9.33 -4.84
CA ALA A 32 9.33 -8.10 -5.16
C ALA A 32 7.96 -8.06 -4.48
N ASN A 33 7.18 -9.14 -4.59
CA ASN A 33 5.85 -9.21 -3.98
C ASN A 33 5.90 -9.17 -2.45
N SER A 34 6.91 -9.79 -1.84
CA SER A 34 7.14 -9.73 -0.39
C SER A 34 7.45 -8.29 0.06
N VAL A 35 8.33 -7.58 -0.65
CA VAL A 35 8.65 -6.17 -0.39
C VAL A 35 7.40 -5.30 -0.52
N ILE A 36 6.60 -5.47 -1.58
CA ILE A 36 5.36 -4.71 -1.80
C ILE A 36 4.32 -4.99 -0.71
N ASN A 37 4.19 -6.23 -0.26
CA ASN A 37 3.28 -6.59 0.82
C ASN A 37 3.69 -5.92 2.14
N VAL A 38 4.96 -6.07 2.54
CA VAL A 38 5.45 -5.60 3.83
C VAL A 38 5.55 -4.07 3.88
N LEU A 39 6.14 -3.45 2.87
CA LEU A 39 6.35 -2.00 2.85
C LEU A 39 5.11 -1.24 2.37
N GLY A 40 4.39 -1.76 1.37
CA GLY A 40 3.21 -1.07 0.83
C GLY A 40 1.92 -1.42 1.58
N LEU A 41 1.46 -2.67 1.43
CA LEU A 41 0.09 -3.05 1.79
C LEU A 41 -0.15 -3.17 3.30
N SER A 42 0.84 -3.63 4.07
CA SER A 42 0.72 -3.72 5.53
C SER A 42 0.63 -2.35 6.20
N ILE A 43 1.45 -1.40 5.74
CA ILE A 43 1.46 -0.03 6.27
C ILE A 43 0.13 0.68 5.94
N ASP A 44 -0.31 0.58 4.69
CA ASP A 44 -1.62 1.05 4.21
C ASP A 44 -2.78 0.52 5.07
N MET A 45 -2.81 -0.80 5.28
CA MET A 45 -3.85 -1.44 6.08
C MET A 45 -3.83 -0.96 7.54
N GLY A 46 -2.66 -0.93 8.18
CA GLY A 46 -2.52 -0.50 9.57
C GLY A 46 -3.00 0.93 9.80
N PHE A 47 -2.64 1.83 8.88
CA PHE A 47 -3.09 3.21 8.98
C PHE A 47 -4.59 3.37 8.72
N SER A 48 -5.14 2.66 7.73
CA SER A 48 -6.57 2.69 7.42
C SER A 48 -7.40 2.26 8.63
N THR A 49 -7.03 1.16 9.30
CA THR A 49 -7.72 0.65 10.49
C THR A 49 -7.60 1.60 11.68
N ALA A 50 -6.42 2.19 11.90
CA ALA A 50 -6.22 3.18 12.97
C ALA A 50 -7.08 4.43 12.74
N SER A 51 -7.10 4.93 11.50
CA SER A 51 -7.89 6.09 11.10
C SER A 51 -9.38 5.83 11.28
N GLU A 52 -9.88 4.69 10.78
CA GLU A 52 -11.29 4.28 10.95
C GLU A 52 -11.72 4.27 12.42
N THR A 53 -10.87 3.73 13.30
CA THR A 53 -11.12 3.73 14.76
C THR A 53 -11.27 5.15 15.32
N LEU A 54 -10.35 6.06 14.96
CA LEU A 54 -10.40 7.47 15.40
C LEU A 54 -11.65 8.19 14.85
N PHE A 55 -12.04 7.93 13.59
CA PHE A 55 -13.26 8.52 13.02
C PHE A 55 -14.53 8.01 13.72
N CYS A 56 -14.64 6.71 13.98
CA CYS A 56 -15.77 6.13 14.71
C CYS A 56 -15.93 6.74 16.11
N GLN A 57 -14.82 6.94 16.83
CA GLN A 57 -14.85 7.59 18.15
C GLN A 57 -15.29 9.06 18.07
N THR A 58 -14.79 9.79 17.06
CA THR A 58 -15.09 11.21 16.88
C THR A 58 -16.54 11.42 16.42
N TYR A 59 -17.06 10.49 15.60
CA TYR A 59 -18.44 10.43 15.13
C TYR A 59 -19.41 10.26 16.32
N GLY A 60 -19.16 9.30 17.21
CA GLY A 60 -19.96 9.09 18.42
C GLY A 60 -19.99 10.29 19.38
N SER A 61 -18.94 11.12 19.37
CA SER A 61 -18.82 12.31 20.23
C SER A 61 -19.50 13.57 19.67
N LYS A 62 -20.16 13.51 18.50
CA LYS A 62 -20.82 14.64 17.79
C LYS A 62 -19.94 15.87 17.50
N LYS A 63 -18.61 15.76 17.59
CA LYS A 63 -17.65 16.87 17.35
C LYS A 63 -17.29 17.00 15.87
N ARG A 64 -18.22 17.48 15.03
CA ARG A 64 -18.04 17.58 13.57
C ARG A 64 -16.81 18.38 13.12
N LYS A 65 -16.46 19.47 13.82
CA LYS A 65 -15.25 20.28 13.53
C LYS A 65 -13.95 19.48 13.74
N LEU A 66 -13.90 18.63 14.77
CA LEU A 66 -12.74 17.79 15.05
C LEU A 66 -12.57 16.69 13.99
N MET A 67 -13.68 16.18 13.45
CA MET A 67 -13.69 15.16 12.40
C MET A 67 -13.04 15.66 11.10
N GLY A 68 -13.34 16.89 10.68
CA GLY A 68 -12.71 17.50 9.50
C GLY A 68 -11.21 17.75 9.69
N LEU A 69 -10.79 18.17 10.89
CA LEU A 69 -9.37 18.35 11.21
C LEU A 69 -8.61 17.01 11.22
N LEU A 70 -9.22 15.96 11.76
CA LEU A 70 -8.66 14.62 11.77
C LEU A 70 -8.49 14.08 10.34
N LEU A 71 -9.47 14.33 9.47
CA LEU A 71 -9.39 13.99 8.04
C LEU A 71 -8.19 14.65 7.36
N GLN A 72 -8.02 15.96 7.51
CA GLN A 72 -6.88 16.67 6.93
C GLN A 72 -5.53 16.15 7.44
N ARG A 73 -5.43 15.88 8.75
CA ARG A 73 -4.22 15.32 9.35
C ARG A 73 -3.92 13.91 8.82
N ALA A 74 -4.95 13.07 8.69
CA ALA A 74 -4.78 11.72 8.19
C ALA A 74 -4.28 11.72 6.73
N LEU A 75 -4.89 12.55 5.87
CA LEU A 75 -4.45 12.74 4.49
C LEU A 75 -2.98 13.21 4.41
N LEU A 76 -2.59 14.17 5.25
CA LEU A 76 -1.21 14.69 5.25
C LEU A 76 -0.19 13.63 5.67
N ILE A 77 -0.49 12.86 6.72
CA ILE A 77 0.37 11.77 7.18
C ILE A 77 0.49 10.70 6.10
N MET A 78 -0.60 10.37 5.40
CA MET A 78 -0.59 9.41 4.30
C MET A 78 0.32 9.83 3.16
N THR A 79 0.19 11.07 2.69
CA THR A 79 1.03 11.59 1.61
C THR A 79 2.51 11.57 1.99
N MET A 80 2.84 11.91 3.24
CA MET A 80 4.23 11.82 3.74
C MET A 80 4.75 10.38 3.75
N LEU A 81 3.94 9.43 4.22
CA LEU A 81 4.30 8.02 4.29
C LEU A 81 4.53 7.44 2.89
N PHE A 82 3.69 7.84 1.92
CA PHE A 82 3.88 7.52 0.51
C PHE A 82 5.18 8.09 -0.06
N GLY A 83 5.53 9.34 0.26
CA GLY A 83 6.81 9.92 -0.14
C GLY A 83 8.01 9.11 0.35
N ILE A 84 8.00 8.69 1.62
CA ILE A 84 9.06 7.86 2.21
C ILE A 84 9.14 6.49 1.50
N LEU A 85 7.99 5.87 1.25
CA LEU A 85 7.90 4.61 0.51
C LEU A 85 8.48 4.72 -0.91
N ALA A 86 8.30 5.87 -1.57
CA ALA A 86 8.82 6.14 -2.90
C ALA A 86 10.35 6.10 -2.89
N CYS A 87 10.95 6.83 -1.93
CA CYS A 87 12.38 6.89 -1.75
C CYS A 87 12.98 5.51 -1.49
N ILE A 88 12.30 4.67 -0.70
CA ILE A 88 12.76 3.29 -0.43
C ILE A 88 12.69 2.45 -1.71
N HIS A 89 11.61 2.55 -2.49
CA HIS A 89 11.45 1.77 -3.71
C HIS A 89 12.45 2.17 -4.80
N ILE A 90 12.81 3.46 -4.91
CA ILE A 90 13.86 3.92 -5.84
C ILE A 90 15.23 3.32 -5.48
N ASN A 91 15.50 3.08 -4.20
CA ASN A 91 16.76 2.52 -3.72
C ASN A 91 16.72 1.01 -3.48
N ILE A 92 15.68 0.31 -3.95
CA ILE A 92 15.43 -1.08 -3.56
C ILE A 92 16.55 -2.02 -4.02
N GLU A 93 17.11 -1.78 -5.21
CA GLU A 93 18.24 -2.56 -5.74
C GLU A 93 19.47 -2.45 -4.82
N SER A 94 19.81 -1.24 -4.39
CA SER A 94 20.94 -1.00 -3.48
C SER A 94 20.71 -1.61 -2.10
N ILE A 95 19.47 -1.57 -1.60
CA ILE A 95 19.09 -2.19 -0.33
C ILE A 95 19.25 -3.72 -0.41
N LEU A 96 18.81 -4.34 -1.51
CA LEU A 96 18.94 -5.78 -1.72
C LEU A 96 20.42 -6.20 -1.84
N LEU A 97 21.21 -5.44 -2.59
CA LEU A 97 22.67 -5.67 -2.70
C LEU A 97 23.36 -5.59 -1.34
N LEU A 98 22.94 -4.65 -0.48
CA LEU A 98 23.50 -4.47 0.86
C LEU A 98 23.13 -5.62 1.81
N ILE A 99 21.97 -6.25 1.62
CA ILE A 99 21.55 -7.46 2.34
C ILE A 99 22.29 -8.72 1.84
N GLY A 100 23.06 -8.60 0.75
CA GLY A 100 23.84 -9.70 0.17
C GLY A 100 23.06 -10.54 -0.84
N GLN A 101 22.00 -10.00 -1.45
CA GLN A 101 21.31 -10.67 -2.55
C GLN A 101 22.18 -10.74 -3.82
N ASN A 102 21.89 -11.74 -4.67
CA ASN A 102 22.55 -11.87 -5.96
C ASN A 102 22.24 -10.63 -6.82
N PRO A 103 23.24 -9.99 -7.47
CA PRO A 103 23.02 -8.79 -8.29
C PRO A 103 22.00 -9.00 -9.41
N ILE A 104 21.94 -10.20 -9.99
CA ILE A 104 20.96 -10.53 -11.06
C ILE A 104 19.53 -10.49 -10.49
N ILE A 105 19.31 -11.14 -9.35
CA ILE A 105 18.00 -11.17 -8.67
C ILE A 105 17.62 -9.77 -8.19
N SER A 106 18.59 -9.00 -7.67
CA SER A 106 18.37 -7.63 -7.21
C SER A 106 17.89 -6.70 -8.33
N SER A 107 18.55 -6.75 -9.49
CA SER A 107 18.18 -5.98 -10.68
C SER A 107 16.78 -6.37 -11.17
N LEU A 108 16.50 -7.67 -11.31
CA LEU A 108 15.19 -8.16 -11.74
C LEU A 108 14.07 -7.77 -10.76
N THR A 109 14.33 -7.85 -9.45
CA THR A 109 13.37 -7.41 -8.42
C THR A 109 13.11 -5.91 -8.52
N ALA A 110 14.15 -5.09 -8.70
CA ALA A 110 14.00 -3.65 -8.84
C ALA A 110 13.19 -3.26 -10.09
N GLU A 111 13.43 -3.94 -11.21
CA GLU A 111 12.66 -3.76 -12.45
C GLU A 111 11.19 -4.13 -12.25
N TYR A 112 10.91 -5.29 -11.65
CA TYR A 112 9.55 -5.75 -11.35
C TYR A 112 8.80 -4.77 -10.44
N ILE A 113 9.49 -4.26 -9.42
CA ILE A 113 8.95 -3.24 -8.51
C ILE A 113 8.66 -1.95 -9.26
N THR A 114 9.55 -1.50 -10.14
CA THR A 114 9.38 -0.27 -10.93
C THR A 114 8.16 -0.32 -11.84
N TYR A 115 7.87 -1.47 -12.45
CA TYR A 115 6.66 -1.67 -13.25
C TYR A 115 5.36 -1.65 -12.41
N ILE A 116 5.41 -2.19 -11.19
CA ILE A 116 4.25 -2.20 -10.28
C ILE A 116 4.08 -0.88 -9.53
N LEU A 117 5.16 -0.11 -9.38
CA LEU A 117 5.24 1.13 -8.62
C LEU A 117 4.16 2.16 -8.99
N PRO A 118 3.96 2.54 -10.27
CA PRO A 118 2.94 3.54 -10.62
C PRO A 118 1.53 3.06 -10.27
N GLY A 119 1.24 1.76 -10.43
CA GLY A 119 -0.03 1.18 -10.03
C GLY A 119 -0.25 1.23 -8.51
N LEU A 120 0.82 1.00 -7.73
CA LEU A 120 0.75 1.05 -6.26
C LEU A 120 0.62 2.48 -5.73
N PHE A 121 1.42 3.40 -6.28
CA PHE A 121 1.47 4.81 -5.92
C PHE A 121 0.17 5.56 -6.19
N VAL A 122 -0.55 5.19 -7.25
CA VAL A 122 -1.85 5.81 -7.54
C VAL A 122 -2.98 5.13 -6.76
N ARG A 123 -2.98 3.79 -6.70
CA ARG A 123 -4.12 3.02 -6.17
C ARG A 123 -4.31 3.16 -4.66
N ILE A 124 -3.22 3.18 -3.89
CA ILE A 124 -3.31 3.13 -2.43
C ILE A 124 -3.77 4.48 -1.82
N PRO A 125 -3.12 5.63 -2.10
CA PRO A 125 -3.57 6.91 -1.54
C PRO A 125 -4.98 7.25 -2.03
N LEU A 126 -5.29 7.04 -3.31
CA LEU A 126 -6.64 7.25 -3.84
C LEU A 126 -7.71 6.43 -3.11
N ARG A 127 -7.42 5.17 -2.74
CA ARG A 127 -8.36 4.30 -2.03
C ARG A 127 -8.62 4.79 -0.60
N ILE A 128 -7.58 5.12 0.16
CA ILE A 128 -7.72 5.61 1.53
C ILE A 128 -8.45 6.95 1.53
N ASP A 129 -8.02 7.89 0.68
CA ASP A 129 -8.59 9.23 0.61
C ASP A 129 -10.08 9.17 0.28
N PHE A 130 -10.46 8.35 -0.70
CA PHE A 130 -11.85 8.16 -1.08
C PHE A 130 -12.70 7.48 0.01
N SER A 131 -12.18 6.45 0.67
CA SER A 131 -12.88 5.78 1.77
C SER A 131 -13.10 6.71 2.98
N LEU A 132 -12.09 7.51 3.33
CA LEU A 132 -12.20 8.48 4.43
C LEU A 132 -13.19 9.62 4.10
N ILE A 133 -13.22 10.08 2.85
CA ILE A 133 -14.18 11.09 2.38
C ILE A 133 -15.61 10.55 2.40
N LEU A 134 -15.84 9.32 1.95
CA LEU A 134 -17.17 8.68 2.00
C LEU A 134 -17.67 8.51 3.44
N LEU A 135 -16.78 8.10 4.35
CA LEU A 135 -17.11 7.94 5.76
C LEU A 135 -17.47 9.30 6.39
N PHE A 136 -16.77 10.37 5.99
CA PHE A 136 -17.10 11.74 6.36
C PHE A 136 -18.46 12.21 5.80
N GLN A 137 -18.78 11.92 4.54
CA GLN A 137 -20.06 12.26 3.92
C GLN A 137 -21.24 11.52 4.56
N ASN A 138 -21.11 10.20 4.78
CA ASN A 138 -22.12 9.40 5.47
C ASN A 138 -22.35 9.90 6.89
N ALA A 139 -21.29 10.31 7.58
CA ALA A 139 -21.38 10.88 8.92
C ALA A 139 -22.10 12.25 8.98
N PHE A 140 -22.17 12.98 7.86
CA PHE A 140 -22.96 14.22 7.75
C PHE A 140 -24.38 13.98 7.25
N ALA A 141 -24.64 12.93 6.47
CA ALA A 141 -25.95 12.62 5.91
C ALA A 141 -26.94 12.00 6.92
N THR A 142 -26.44 11.38 8.01
CA THR A 142 -27.25 10.72 9.05
C THR A 142 -27.70 11.64 10.19
N ALA A 143 -27.51 12.96 10.06
CA ALA A 143 -27.73 13.91 11.16
C ALA A 143 -28.37 15.21 10.71
#